data_AF-A0A564ZCE4-F1
#
_entry.id   AF-A0A564ZCE4-F1
#
_cell.length_a   1.000
_cell.length_b   1.000
_cell.length_c   1.000
_cell.angle_alpha   90.00
_cell.angle_beta   90.00
_cell.angle_gamma   90.00
#
_symmetry.space_group_name_H-M   'P 1'
#
loop_
_entity.id
_entity.type
_entity.pdbx_description
1 polymer ?
#
loop_
_entity_poly.entity_id
_entity_poly.type
_entity_poly.pdbx_seq_one_letter_code
_entity_poly.pdbx_strand_id
1 'polypeptide(L)'
;MTFEWTSMQDPLIINGGLSGIYVEEGKCRVAGREIGSSCKNESDGKHLEIMVNDVTTGKALVIGSGKFFISFAPFIPKCEFEQPKEDYVDFETSFPFSHFVKDNENVELKFAVGGANYDGEVMLFQNGVEIGSWKGVQHTEGPLNVNLTADKDKNLRVLTYRFPKKGEKDFYCWITNKNFVIVDVDWTQKGESPELDECRKYGKPSS
;
A
#
# COMPACT_ATOMS: atom_id res chain seq x y z
N MET A 1 13.18 -1.71 2.85
CA MET A 1 12.17 -0.91 3.58
C MET A 1 12.67 -0.73 5.00
N THR A 2 12.57 0.47 5.56
CA THR A 2 13.17 0.81 6.87
C THR A 2 12.12 1.55 7.72
N PHE A 3 11.86 1.09 8.95
CA PHE A 3 10.88 1.70 9.86
C PHE A 3 11.43 1.82 11.29
N GLU A 4 11.03 2.90 11.98
CA GLU A 4 11.15 3.00 13.44
C GLU A 4 10.03 2.16 14.09
N TRP A 5 10.44 1.14 14.84
CA TRP A 5 9.62 -0.01 15.19
C TRP A 5 9.05 0.06 16.61
N THR A 6 7.91 -0.60 16.82
CA THR A 6 7.41 -0.99 18.14
C THR A 6 7.02 -2.48 18.10
N SER A 7 7.24 -3.22 19.19
CA SER A 7 7.23 -4.70 19.28
C SER A 7 5.91 -5.43 18.94
N MET A 8 4.91 -4.76 18.37
CA MET A 8 3.61 -5.31 17.98
C MET A 8 3.42 -5.42 16.45
N GLN A 9 4.48 -5.16 15.67
CA GLN A 9 4.43 -5.21 14.21
C GLN A 9 5.05 -6.51 13.67
N ASP A 10 4.50 -7.04 12.58
CA ASP A 10 4.95 -8.29 11.96
C ASP A 10 5.32 -8.05 10.49
N PRO A 11 6.54 -8.39 10.05
CA PRO A 11 6.90 -8.33 8.65
C PRO A 11 6.35 -9.56 7.91
N LEU A 12 5.62 -9.30 6.83
CA LEU A 12 4.90 -10.30 6.07
C LEU A 12 5.24 -10.18 4.59
N ILE A 13 5.18 -11.31 3.88
CA ILE A 13 5.21 -11.36 2.43
C ILE A 13 3.89 -11.93 1.91
N ILE A 14 3.40 -11.37 0.81
CA ILE A 14 2.27 -11.92 0.06
C ILE A 14 2.80 -12.76 -1.09
N ASN A 15 2.54 -14.07 -1.08
CA ASN A 15 2.85 -14.98 -2.20
C ASN A 15 1.78 -16.08 -2.32
N GLY A 16 0.64 -15.75 -2.92
CA GLY A 16 -0.54 -16.65 -2.97
C GLY A 16 -1.31 -16.75 -1.64
N GLY A 17 -0.65 -16.41 -0.52
CA GLY A 17 -1.20 -16.15 0.80
C GLY A 17 -0.24 -15.25 1.60
N LEU A 18 -0.59 -14.94 2.86
CA LEU A 18 0.27 -14.20 3.77
C LEU A 18 1.22 -15.15 4.49
N SER A 19 2.51 -14.80 4.57
CA SER A 19 3.51 -15.56 5.30
C SER A 19 4.43 -14.65 6.10
N GLY A 20 4.76 -15.07 7.33
CA GLY A 20 5.70 -14.36 8.19
C GLY A 20 7.13 -14.40 7.66
N ILE A 21 7.82 -13.26 7.78
CA ILE A 21 9.25 -13.14 7.52
C ILE A 21 9.98 -13.18 8.85
N TYR A 22 10.95 -14.08 8.97
CA TYR A 22 11.80 -14.21 10.15
C TYR A 22 13.23 -13.78 9.82
N VAL A 23 13.85 -13.05 10.74
CA VAL A 23 15.25 -12.65 10.62
C VAL A 23 16.09 -13.58 11.46
N GLU A 24 16.94 -14.37 10.80
CA GLU A 24 17.82 -15.36 11.44
C GLU A 24 19.24 -15.18 10.89
N GLU A 25 20.20 -14.92 11.77
CA GLU A 25 21.63 -14.77 11.41
C GLU A 25 21.88 -13.79 10.24
N GLY A 26 21.13 -12.68 10.20
CA GLY A 26 21.25 -11.67 9.15
C GLY A 26 20.51 -11.99 7.85
N LYS A 27 19.70 -13.05 7.81
CA LYS A 27 18.94 -13.50 6.64
C LYS A 27 17.44 -13.36 6.86
N CYS A 28 16.72 -13.00 5.80
CA CYS A 28 15.25 -13.05 5.77
C CYS A 28 14.79 -14.42 5.30
N ARG A 29 13.93 -15.06 6.09
CA ARG A 29 13.39 -16.38 5.78
C ARG A 29 11.87 -16.42 5.84
N VAL A 30 11.27 -17.21 4.95
CA VAL A 30 9.85 -17.51 4.91
C VAL A 30 9.70 -19.02 4.85
N ALA A 31 8.99 -19.60 5.82
CA ALA A 31 8.84 -21.05 5.98
C ALA A 31 10.21 -21.80 5.89
N GLY A 32 11.25 -21.22 6.50
CA GLY A 32 12.62 -21.76 6.49
C GLY A 32 13.44 -21.49 5.22
N ARG A 33 12.82 -21.06 4.12
CA ARG A 33 13.52 -20.69 2.87
C ARG A 33 14.06 -19.27 2.95
N GLU A 34 15.32 -19.10 2.57
CA GLU A 34 15.94 -17.78 2.43
C GLU A 34 15.32 -17.02 1.25
N ILE A 35 14.84 -15.80 1.50
CA ILE A 35 14.32 -14.89 0.49
C ILE A 35 15.17 -13.63 0.33
N GLY A 36 16.09 -13.40 1.27
CA GLY A 36 17.00 -12.27 1.20
C GLY A 36 18.07 -12.26 2.26
N SER A 37 19.05 -11.39 2.06
CA SER A 37 20.27 -11.27 2.87
C SER A 37 20.44 -9.83 3.39
N SER A 38 21.22 -9.67 4.47
CA SER A 38 21.42 -8.38 5.15
C SER A 38 20.16 -7.86 5.85
N CYS A 39 19.32 -8.78 6.33
CA CYS A 39 18.16 -8.43 7.14
C CYS A 39 18.58 -8.23 8.59
N LYS A 40 18.01 -7.23 9.25
CA LYS A 40 18.35 -6.90 10.62
C LYS A 40 17.09 -6.68 11.43
N ASN A 41 17.11 -7.22 12.65
CA ASN A 41 16.14 -6.90 13.68
C ASN A 41 16.94 -6.48 14.90
N GLU A 42 17.32 -5.20 14.94
CA GLU A 42 18.13 -4.66 16.02
C GLU A 42 17.23 -4.24 17.19
N SER A 43 17.59 -4.73 18.39
CA SER A 43 16.96 -4.42 19.68
C SER A 43 15.45 -4.70 19.75
N ASP A 44 15.07 -5.98 19.89
CA ASP A 44 13.69 -6.44 20.20
C ASP A 44 12.59 -5.65 19.46
N GLY A 45 12.84 -5.33 18.20
CA GLY A 45 11.98 -4.45 17.44
C GLY A 45 12.12 -2.96 17.78
N LYS A 46 13.25 -2.33 17.47
CA LYS A 46 13.32 -0.86 17.30
C LYS A 46 13.71 -0.46 15.90
N HIS A 47 14.43 -1.33 15.21
CA HIS A 47 14.86 -1.14 13.84
C HIS A 47 14.76 -2.47 13.09
N LEU A 48 13.86 -2.52 12.11
CA LEU A 48 13.73 -3.67 11.21
C LEU A 48 14.15 -3.28 9.79
N GLU A 49 15.12 -4.03 9.26
CA GLU A 49 15.53 -3.98 7.87
C GLU A 49 15.18 -5.32 7.20
N ILE A 50 14.25 -5.26 6.25
CA ILE A 50 13.94 -6.39 5.36
C ILE A 50 14.50 -6.08 3.98
N MET A 51 15.38 -6.96 3.52
CA MET A 51 15.99 -6.95 2.20
C MET A 51 15.60 -8.26 1.52
N VAL A 52 14.98 -8.18 0.34
CA VAL A 52 14.59 -9.35 -0.47
C VAL A 52 15.45 -9.34 -1.73
N ASN A 53 16.09 -10.48 -2.02
CA ASN A 53 17.06 -10.56 -3.11
C ASN A 53 16.38 -10.69 -4.47
N ASP A 54 15.19 -11.28 -4.52
CA ASP A 54 14.43 -11.52 -5.73
C ASP A 54 12.95 -11.22 -5.51
N VAL A 55 12.49 -10.11 -6.10
CA VAL A 55 11.10 -9.64 -6.00
C VAL A 55 10.10 -10.52 -6.77
N THR A 56 10.57 -11.47 -7.59
CA THR A 56 9.68 -12.44 -8.24
C THR A 56 9.21 -13.54 -7.28
N THR A 57 9.80 -13.62 -6.08
CA THR A 57 9.46 -14.62 -5.05
C THR A 57 8.15 -14.32 -4.31
N GLY A 58 7.49 -13.19 -4.61
CA GLY A 58 6.21 -12.81 -4.02
C GLY A 58 5.52 -11.73 -4.83
N LYS A 59 4.52 -11.10 -4.23
CA LYS A 59 3.73 -10.00 -4.80
C LYS A 59 3.91 -8.68 -4.06
N ALA A 60 4.15 -8.74 -2.75
CA ALA A 60 4.36 -7.54 -1.93
C ALA A 60 5.00 -7.89 -0.59
N LEU A 61 5.71 -6.92 -0.01
CA LEU A 61 5.99 -6.86 1.43
C LEU A 61 4.91 -6.07 2.13
N VAL A 62 4.56 -6.49 3.34
CA VAL A 62 3.56 -5.84 4.17
C VAL A 62 4.05 -5.81 5.60
N ILE A 63 3.82 -4.71 6.31
CA ILE A 63 3.96 -4.67 7.76
C ILE A 63 2.55 -4.72 8.36
N GLY A 64 2.30 -5.75 9.18
CA GLY A 64 1.09 -5.89 9.98
C GLY A 64 1.27 -5.32 11.39
N SER A 65 0.17 -4.97 12.04
CA SER A 65 0.08 -4.68 13.48
C SER A 65 -1.27 -5.18 13.99
N GLY A 66 -1.25 -6.30 14.73
CA GLY A 66 -2.46 -7.00 15.15
C GLY A 66 -3.32 -7.44 13.97
N LYS A 67 -4.51 -6.83 13.80
CA LYS A 67 -5.45 -7.14 12.70
C LYS A 67 -5.32 -6.23 11.48
N PHE A 68 -4.43 -5.24 11.52
CA PHE A 68 -4.31 -4.23 10.47
C PHE A 68 -2.99 -4.35 9.74
N PHE A 69 -2.99 -4.04 8.45
CA PHE A 69 -1.79 -3.77 7.69
C PHE A 69 -1.54 -2.26 7.69
N ILE A 70 -0.30 -1.86 7.98
CA ILE A 70 0.06 -0.46 8.22
C ILE A 70 1.05 0.08 7.20
N SER A 71 1.66 -0.80 6.39
CA SER A 71 2.49 -0.39 5.25
C SER A 71 2.58 -1.52 4.23
N PHE A 72 2.82 -1.16 2.97
CA PHE A 72 2.75 -2.01 1.80
C PHE A 72 3.84 -1.60 0.81
N ALA A 73 4.58 -2.58 0.29
CA ALA A 73 5.49 -2.40 -0.83
C ALA A 73 5.24 -3.49 -1.87
N PRO A 74 4.48 -3.21 -2.94
CA PRO A 74 4.24 -4.17 -3.99
C PRO A 74 5.51 -4.37 -4.82
N PHE A 75 5.67 -5.59 -5.31
CA PHE A 75 6.73 -5.94 -6.24
C PHE A 75 6.25 -5.69 -7.66
N ILE A 76 6.63 -4.55 -8.23
CA ILE A 76 6.25 -4.11 -9.58
C ILE A 76 7.52 -3.96 -10.42
N PRO A 77 8.03 -5.05 -11.03
CA PRO A 77 9.26 -5.01 -11.82
C PRO A 77 9.17 -3.96 -12.93
N LYS A 78 10.21 -3.13 -13.06
CA LYS A 78 10.29 -2.04 -14.06
C LYS A 78 9.12 -1.04 -14.01
N CYS A 79 8.35 -1.03 -12.92
CA CYS A 79 7.13 -0.24 -12.80
C CYS A 79 6.13 -0.51 -13.93
N GLU A 80 6.03 -1.77 -14.35
CA GLU A 80 5.01 -2.25 -15.28
C GLU A 80 3.74 -2.62 -14.49
N PHE A 81 2.82 -1.66 -14.37
CA PHE A 81 1.52 -1.88 -13.76
C PHE A 81 0.62 -2.68 -14.69
N GLU A 82 -0.01 -3.73 -14.15
CA GLU A 82 -1.02 -4.49 -14.87
C GLU A 82 -2.38 -3.81 -14.74
N GLN A 83 -3.15 -3.80 -15.84
CA GLN A 83 -4.56 -3.42 -15.80
C GLN A 83 -5.32 -4.37 -14.86
N PRO A 84 -6.05 -3.87 -13.85
CA PRO A 84 -6.76 -4.71 -12.91
C PRO A 84 -7.94 -5.41 -13.57
N LYS A 85 -8.21 -6.62 -13.09
CA LYS A 85 -9.49 -7.32 -13.32
C LYS A 85 -10.60 -6.65 -12.51
N GLU A 86 -11.85 -7.00 -12.81
CA GLU A 86 -12.98 -6.55 -12.01
C GLU A 86 -12.76 -6.88 -10.52
N ASP A 87 -13.03 -5.89 -9.68
CA ASP A 87 -12.89 -5.96 -8.22
C ASP A 87 -11.44 -6.09 -7.71
N TYR A 88 -10.43 -6.05 -8.58
CA TYR A 88 -9.03 -5.91 -8.18
C TYR A 88 -8.65 -4.44 -8.10
N VAL A 89 -7.91 -4.07 -7.07
CA VAL A 89 -7.33 -2.75 -6.90
C VAL A 89 -6.39 -2.42 -8.06
N ASP A 90 -6.49 -1.19 -8.55
CA ASP A 90 -5.57 -0.60 -9.53
C ASP A 90 -4.37 0.04 -8.82
N PHE A 91 -3.20 -0.56 -8.95
CA PHE A 91 -2.00 -0.04 -8.29
C PHE A 91 -1.45 1.23 -8.96
N GLU A 92 -1.66 1.40 -10.27
CA GLU A 92 -1.17 2.58 -10.99
C GLU A 92 -1.86 3.86 -10.50
N THR A 93 -3.16 3.83 -10.25
CA THR A 93 -3.92 4.99 -9.77
C THR A 93 -3.49 5.43 -8.37
N SER A 94 -3.08 4.51 -7.51
CA SER A 94 -2.64 4.81 -6.14
C SER A 94 -1.15 5.08 -6.01
N PHE A 95 -0.40 5.02 -7.11
CA PHE A 95 1.02 5.29 -7.12
C PHE A 95 1.29 6.82 -7.11
N PRO A 96 2.29 7.32 -6.35
CA PRO A 96 3.19 6.58 -5.45
C PRO A 96 2.50 6.11 -4.16
N PHE A 97 3.00 5.02 -3.56
CA PHE A 97 2.42 4.47 -2.32
C PHE A 97 2.96 5.16 -1.06
N SER A 98 3.99 6.01 -1.18
CA SER A 98 4.50 6.84 -0.08
C SER A 98 4.50 8.32 -0.46
N HIS A 99 3.97 9.17 0.42
CA HIS A 99 3.94 10.63 0.24
C HIS A 99 4.62 11.35 1.41
N PHE A 100 5.55 12.27 1.12
CA PHE A 100 6.27 13.08 2.12
C PHE A 100 5.87 14.55 1.98
N VAL A 101 4.91 14.98 2.80
CA VAL A 101 4.13 16.21 2.56
C VAL A 101 4.25 17.23 3.70
N LYS A 102 5.39 17.27 4.39
CA LYS A 102 5.64 18.26 5.46
C LYS A 102 5.28 19.68 5.04
N ASP A 103 4.67 20.40 5.99
CA ASP A 103 4.10 21.75 5.88
C ASP A 103 2.77 21.83 5.11
N ASN A 104 2.26 20.72 4.55
CA ASN A 104 0.89 20.66 4.06
C ASN A 104 -0.08 20.24 5.16
N GLU A 105 -1.33 20.72 5.06
CA GLU A 105 -2.43 20.30 5.94
C GLU A 105 -3.31 19.22 5.30
N ASN A 106 -3.22 19.07 3.97
CA ASN A 106 -3.99 18.10 3.21
C ASN A 106 -3.15 17.47 2.10
N VAL A 107 -3.53 16.27 1.66
CA VAL A 107 -2.94 15.56 0.53
C VAL A 107 -4.04 15.04 -0.38
N GLU A 108 -3.89 15.18 -1.69
CA GLU A 108 -4.80 14.55 -2.65
C GLU A 108 -4.30 13.14 -2.97
N LEU A 109 -5.14 12.14 -2.71
CA LEU A 109 -4.85 10.74 -3.03
C LEU A 109 -5.90 10.21 -3.98
N LYS A 110 -5.50 9.22 -4.78
CA LYS A 110 -6.37 8.53 -5.72
C LYS A 110 -6.34 7.04 -5.45
N PHE A 111 -7.51 6.42 -5.55
CA PHE A 111 -7.67 4.98 -5.43
C PHE A 111 -8.59 4.50 -6.53
N ALA A 112 -8.33 3.32 -7.07
CA ALA A 112 -9.23 2.74 -8.05
C ALA A 112 -9.33 1.21 -7.92
N VAL A 113 -10.42 0.69 -8.46
CA VAL A 113 -10.71 -0.73 -8.57
C VAL A 113 -11.25 -1.02 -9.96
N GLY A 114 -10.89 -2.18 -10.52
CA GLY A 114 -11.36 -2.61 -11.83
C GLY A 114 -12.88 -2.83 -11.89
N GLY A 115 -13.43 -2.61 -13.08
CA GLY A 115 -14.83 -2.77 -13.43
C GLY A 115 -15.65 -1.50 -13.24
N ALA A 116 -15.71 -0.63 -14.24
CA ALA A 116 -16.43 0.65 -14.19
C ALA A 116 -17.95 0.49 -13.95
N ASN A 117 -18.52 -0.64 -14.37
CA ASN A 117 -19.93 -0.98 -14.17
C ASN A 117 -20.12 -2.18 -13.23
N TYR A 118 -19.06 -2.64 -12.56
CA TYR A 118 -19.13 -3.76 -11.63
C TYR A 118 -19.71 -3.29 -10.29
N ASP A 119 -20.59 -4.10 -9.69
CA ASP A 119 -21.32 -3.78 -8.44
C ASP A 119 -20.63 -4.32 -7.18
N GLY A 120 -19.30 -4.44 -7.23
CA GLY A 120 -18.47 -4.94 -6.13
C GLY A 120 -18.34 -3.95 -4.98
N GLU A 121 -18.01 -4.48 -3.80
CA GLU A 121 -17.80 -3.70 -2.59
C GLU A 121 -16.33 -3.30 -2.43
N VAL A 122 -16.10 -2.06 -2.00
CA VAL A 122 -14.77 -1.55 -1.69
C VAL A 122 -14.83 -0.65 -0.46
N MET A 123 -13.81 -0.74 0.38
CA MET A 123 -13.73 -0.02 1.65
C MET A 123 -12.42 0.76 1.72
N LEU A 124 -12.45 1.91 2.39
CA LEU A 124 -11.28 2.72 2.70
C LEU A 124 -11.14 2.85 4.22
N PHE A 125 -9.97 2.46 4.71
CA PHE A 125 -9.58 2.67 6.10
C PHE A 125 -8.50 3.74 6.18
N GLN A 126 -8.63 4.66 7.14
CA GLN A 126 -7.59 5.61 7.53
C GLN A 126 -7.15 5.27 8.95
N ASN A 127 -5.87 4.97 9.14
CA ASN A 127 -5.30 4.62 10.45
C ASN A 127 -6.07 3.49 11.17
N GLY A 128 -6.53 2.49 10.39
CA GLY A 128 -7.30 1.35 10.90
C GLY A 128 -8.78 1.63 11.17
N VAL A 129 -9.26 2.87 10.95
CA VAL A 129 -10.68 3.23 11.08
C VAL A 129 -11.31 3.28 9.69
N GLU A 130 -12.43 2.59 9.50
CA GLU A 130 -13.19 2.67 8.25
C GLU A 130 -13.74 4.10 8.08
N ILE A 131 -13.36 4.76 6.98
CA ILE A 131 -13.80 6.11 6.67
C ILE A 131 -14.75 6.18 5.48
N GLY A 132 -14.87 5.11 4.70
CA GLY A 132 -15.84 5.03 3.62
C GLY A 132 -15.98 3.63 3.07
N SER A 133 -17.19 3.32 2.66
CA SER A 133 -17.56 2.07 1.99
C SER A 133 -18.44 2.38 0.78
N TRP A 134 -18.27 1.59 -0.28
CA TRP A 134 -18.99 1.74 -1.54
C TRP A 134 -19.43 0.40 -2.07
N LYS A 135 -20.57 0.42 -2.77
CA LYS A 135 -21.03 -0.67 -3.62
C LYS A 135 -21.25 -0.16 -5.03
N GLY A 136 -20.57 -0.78 -5.99
CA GLY A 136 -20.43 -0.18 -7.32
C GLY A 136 -19.72 1.17 -7.20
N VAL A 137 -20.41 2.25 -7.59
CA VAL A 137 -19.90 3.63 -7.43
C VAL A 137 -20.61 4.42 -6.32
N GLN A 138 -21.65 3.85 -5.72
CA GLN A 138 -22.46 4.55 -4.72
C GLN A 138 -21.83 4.39 -3.35
N HIS A 139 -21.71 5.51 -2.63
CA HIS A 139 -21.38 5.52 -1.21
C HIS A 139 -22.46 4.77 -0.43
N THR A 140 -22.04 3.95 0.52
CA THR A 140 -22.95 3.19 1.40
C THR A 140 -22.80 3.62 2.85
N GLU A 141 -21.57 3.63 3.38
CA GLU A 141 -21.30 3.85 4.80
C GLU A 141 -20.01 4.67 5.03
N GLY A 142 -19.88 5.22 6.24
CA GLY A 142 -18.69 5.96 6.67
C GLY A 142 -18.76 7.48 6.45
N PRO A 143 -17.87 8.25 7.12
CA PRO A 143 -17.86 9.70 7.11
C PRO A 143 -17.47 10.34 5.75
N LEU A 144 -16.79 9.61 4.87
CA LEU A 144 -16.40 10.09 3.54
C LEU A 144 -17.57 10.01 2.55
N ASN A 145 -18.50 10.96 2.68
CA ASN A 145 -19.73 11.03 1.88
C ASN A 145 -19.48 11.55 0.45
N VAL A 146 -18.83 10.73 -0.37
CA VAL A 146 -18.58 10.99 -1.80
C VAL A 146 -18.81 9.71 -2.60
N ASN A 147 -19.39 9.81 -3.79
CA ASN A 147 -19.47 8.67 -4.71
C ASN A 147 -18.15 8.47 -5.45
N LEU A 148 -17.91 7.25 -5.92
CA LEU A 148 -16.83 6.96 -6.87
C LEU A 148 -17.21 7.46 -8.26
N THR A 149 -16.19 7.74 -9.08
CA THR A 149 -16.37 8.06 -10.49
C THR A 149 -16.13 6.81 -11.33
N ALA A 150 -17.02 6.51 -12.27
CA ALA A 150 -16.79 5.46 -13.26
C ALA A 150 -15.95 6.00 -14.43
N ASP A 151 -14.72 5.51 -14.56
CA ASP A 151 -13.88 5.71 -15.74
C ASP A 151 -14.10 4.54 -16.71
N LYS A 152 -14.92 4.76 -17.73
CA LYS A 152 -15.28 3.71 -18.70
C LYS A 152 -14.17 3.41 -19.69
N ASP A 153 -13.27 4.35 -19.93
CA ASP A 153 -12.18 4.19 -20.89
C ASP A 153 -11.10 3.26 -20.32
N LYS A 154 -10.79 3.43 -19.03
CA LYS A 154 -9.90 2.52 -18.29
C LYS A 154 -10.63 1.35 -17.63
N ASN A 155 -11.95 1.29 -17.72
CA ASN A 155 -12.80 0.33 -17.01
C ASN A 155 -12.53 0.29 -15.48
N LEU A 156 -12.49 1.46 -14.83
CA LEU A 156 -12.21 1.63 -13.40
C LEU A 156 -13.35 2.33 -12.66
N ARG A 157 -13.43 2.11 -11.34
CA ARG A 157 -14.17 2.95 -10.39
C ARG A 157 -13.15 3.66 -9.52
N VAL A 158 -13.20 4.98 -9.48
CA VAL A 158 -12.11 5.83 -8.98
C VAL A 158 -12.59 6.74 -7.84
N LEU A 159 -11.86 6.73 -6.74
CA LEU A 159 -11.90 7.75 -5.70
C LEU A 159 -10.77 8.75 -5.94
N THR A 160 -11.09 10.05 -5.97
CA THR A 160 -10.11 11.12 -5.85
C THR A 160 -10.56 12.01 -4.70
N TYR A 161 -9.73 12.15 -3.68
CA TYR A 161 -10.12 12.92 -2.50
C TYR A 161 -8.92 13.61 -1.85
N ARG A 162 -9.20 14.76 -1.24
CA ARG A 162 -8.21 15.55 -0.50
C ARG A 162 -8.35 15.26 1.00
N PHE A 163 -7.44 14.46 1.53
CA PHE A 163 -7.45 14.01 2.91
C PHE A 163 -6.73 15.00 3.82
N PRO A 164 -7.36 15.43 4.93
CA PRO A 164 -6.69 16.25 5.94
C PRO A 164 -5.78 15.40 6.82
N LYS A 165 -4.69 16.01 7.29
CA LYS A 165 -3.79 15.44 8.29
C LYS A 165 -4.55 14.99 9.53
N LYS A 166 -4.34 13.74 9.97
CA LYS A 166 -4.89 13.21 11.24
C LYS A 166 -3.81 12.92 12.27
N GLY A 167 -2.65 12.44 11.83
CA GLY A 167 -1.48 12.20 12.67
C GLY A 167 -0.20 12.79 12.07
N GLU A 168 0.94 12.52 12.69
CA GLU A 168 2.24 12.79 12.08
C GLU A 168 2.50 11.89 10.87
N LYS A 169 1.99 10.66 10.94
CA LYS A 169 1.95 9.68 9.85
C LYS A 169 0.52 9.15 9.76
N ASP A 170 -0.01 9.11 8.55
CA ASP A 170 -1.30 8.50 8.24
C ASP A 170 -1.09 7.37 7.23
N PHE A 171 -1.86 6.29 7.35
CA PHE A 171 -1.92 5.24 6.32
C PHE A 171 -3.36 5.02 5.86
N TYR A 172 -3.50 4.77 4.57
CA TYR A 172 -4.79 4.59 3.89
C TYR A 172 -4.83 3.21 3.25
N CYS A 173 -5.69 2.33 3.75
CA CYS A 173 -5.86 0.99 3.21
C CYS A 173 -7.13 0.94 2.36
N TRP A 174 -6.95 0.79 1.05
CA TRP A 174 -8.02 0.62 0.08
C TRP A 174 -8.15 -0.87 -0.26
N ILE A 175 -9.29 -1.46 0.09
CA ILE A 175 -9.44 -2.92 0.14
C ILE A 175 -10.74 -3.39 -0.53
N THR A 176 -10.60 -4.47 -1.29
CA THR A 176 -11.70 -5.26 -1.86
C THR A 176 -11.68 -6.67 -1.29
N ASN A 177 -12.62 -7.51 -1.72
CA ASN A 177 -12.57 -8.95 -1.41
C ASN A 177 -11.41 -9.71 -2.11
N LYS A 178 -10.74 -9.09 -3.09
CA LYS A 178 -9.68 -9.72 -3.91
C LYS A 178 -8.27 -9.36 -3.46
N ASN A 179 -8.04 -8.09 -3.19
CA ASN A 179 -6.73 -7.54 -2.81
C ASN A 179 -6.90 -6.15 -2.17
N PHE A 180 -5.77 -5.52 -1.86
CA PHE A 180 -5.71 -4.20 -1.27
C PHE A 180 -4.46 -3.45 -1.72
N VAL A 181 -4.44 -2.14 -1.49
CA VAL A 181 -3.25 -1.28 -1.53
C VAL A 181 -3.23 -0.44 -0.26
N ILE A 182 -2.03 -0.13 0.23
CA ILE A 182 -1.84 0.85 1.30
C ILE A 182 -1.03 2.01 0.75
N VAL A 183 -1.48 3.22 1.05
CA VAL A 183 -0.74 4.46 0.78
C VAL A 183 -0.37 5.10 2.12
N ASP A 184 0.91 5.33 2.32
CA ASP A 184 1.49 5.95 3.50
C ASP A 184 1.74 7.44 3.26
N VAL A 185 1.38 8.27 4.23
CA VAL A 185 1.56 9.73 4.19
C VAL A 185 2.31 10.16 5.44
N ASP A 186 3.52 10.67 5.25
CA ASP A 186 4.35 11.23 6.31
C ASP A 186 4.32 12.76 6.22
N TRP A 187 3.75 13.38 7.25
CA TRP A 187 3.58 14.83 7.36
C TRP A 187 4.77 15.53 8.05
N THR A 188 5.79 14.78 8.43
CA THR A 188 6.98 15.26 9.15
C THR A 188 8.19 15.40 8.23
N GLN A 189 8.18 14.69 7.10
CA GLN A 189 9.25 14.67 6.11
C GLN A 189 8.87 15.37 4.80
N LYS A 190 9.87 15.96 4.14
CA LYS A 190 9.75 16.44 2.76
C LYS A 190 10.56 15.52 1.86
N GLY A 191 10.11 15.38 0.63
CA GLY A 191 10.85 14.67 -0.38
C GLY A 191 9.92 14.07 -1.41
N GLU A 192 10.53 13.41 -2.37
CA GLU A 192 9.81 12.61 -3.34
C GLU A 192 9.80 11.15 -2.90
N SER A 193 8.78 10.39 -3.30
CA SER A 193 8.77 8.95 -3.03
C SER A 193 9.98 8.28 -3.69
N PRO A 194 10.76 7.44 -2.97
CA PRO A 194 11.80 6.61 -3.58
C PRO A 194 11.30 5.75 -4.75
N GLU A 195 10.00 5.44 -4.76
CA GLU A 195 9.36 4.65 -5.80
C GLU A 195 9.34 5.40 -7.14
N LEU A 196 9.17 6.73 -7.10
CA LEU A 196 9.24 7.58 -8.30
C LEU A 196 10.65 7.56 -8.89
N ASP A 197 11.67 7.62 -8.04
CA ASP A 197 13.07 7.55 -8.46
C ASP A 197 13.43 6.21 -9.11
N GLU A 198 12.88 5.10 -8.63
CA GLU A 198 13.04 3.79 -9.27
C GLU A 198 12.32 3.74 -10.63
N CYS A 199 11.07 4.17 -10.69
CA CYS A 199 10.27 4.11 -11.93
C CYS A 199 10.79 5.01 -13.05
N ARG A 200 11.40 6.16 -12.70
CA ARG A 200 12.06 7.05 -13.67
C ARG A 200 13.16 6.36 -14.47
N LYS A 201 13.85 5.37 -13.89
CA LYS A 201 14.91 4.61 -14.59
C LYS A 201 14.37 3.85 -15.80
N TYR A 202 13.07 3.58 -15.84
CA TYR A 202 12.39 2.84 -16.92
C TYR A 202 11.52 3.75 -17.80
N GLY A 203 11.64 5.08 -17.67
CA GLY A 203 10.91 6.04 -18.51
C GLY A 203 9.40 6.10 -18.24
N LYS A 204 8.95 5.58 -17.09
CA LYS A 204 7.55 5.72 -16.64
C LYS A 204 7.36 7.10 -15.99
N PRO A 205 6.26 7.80 -16.29
CA PRO A 205 6.04 9.13 -15.74
C PRO A 205 5.97 9.07 -14.22
N SER A 206 6.58 10.06 -13.58
CA SER A 206 6.20 10.50 -12.26
C SER A 206 4.76 11.00 -12.36
N SER A 207 3.85 10.33 -11.63
CA SER A 207 2.41 10.64 -11.48
C SER A 207 2.01 12.08 -11.78
#